data_AF-W1Y9D3-F1
#
_entry.id   AF-W1Y9D3-F1
#
_cell.length_a   1.000
_cell.length_b   1.000
_cell.length_c   1.000
_cell.angle_alpha   90.00
_cell.angle_beta   90.00
_cell.angle_gamma   90.00
#
_symmetry.space_group_name_H-M   'P 1'
#
loop_
_entity.id
_entity.type
_entity.pdbx_description
1 polymer ?
#
loop_
_entity_poly.entity_id
_entity_poly.type
_entity_poly.pdbx_seq_one_letter_code
_entity_poly.pdbx_strand_id
1 'polypeptide(L)'
;ITQSKGYLGQFITTIGGYLMPPLMFLTGLVSIHYQYPSIFITIYLFIFIYYFFITSRKLSPLIVIILISSLLYLVFKQDHQWFIYDIVTLSYHFILGVLLGEILQSSWTIFRLTFQRPKPSWDGSALTKVTRVPTFIFSLVWILF
;
A
#
# COMPACT_ATOMS: atom_id res chain seq x y z
N ILE A 1 -10.28 -13.38 4.08
CA ILE A 1 -9.49 -13.04 5.28
C ILE A 1 -8.71 -14.28 5.66
N THR A 2 -7.44 -14.33 5.29
CA THR A 2 -6.51 -15.44 5.60
C THR A 2 -6.18 -15.36 7.08
N GLN A 3 -6.91 -16.09 7.92
CA GLN A 3 -6.55 -16.19 9.33
C GLN A 3 -5.33 -17.09 9.46
N SER A 4 -4.19 -16.49 9.85
CA SER A 4 -3.01 -17.24 10.27
C SER A 4 -3.39 -18.13 11.47
N LYS A 5 -2.85 -19.35 11.53
CA LYS A 5 -3.14 -20.34 12.58
C LYS A 5 -2.60 -19.98 13.98
N GLY A 6 -2.02 -18.79 14.19
CA GLY A 6 -1.52 -18.33 15.49
C GLY A 6 -1.74 -16.84 15.75
N TYR A 7 -1.90 -16.48 17.03
CA TYR A 7 -2.13 -15.10 17.49
C TYR A 7 -1.06 -14.11 16.99
N LEU A 8 0.19 -14.55 16.98
CA LEU A 8 1.34 -13.74 16.56
C LEU A 8 1.34 -13.52 15.04
N GLY A 9 1.00 -14.55 14.26
CA GLY A 9 0.87 -14.42 12.82
C GLY A 9 -0.33 -13.54 12.44
N GLN A 10 -1.45 -13.62 13.17
CA GLN A 10 -2.60 -12.73 12.95
C GLN A 10 -2.22 -11.27 13.21
N PHE A 11 -1.52 -11.00 14.31
CA PHE A 11 -1.00 -9.67 14.64
C PHE A 11 -0.09 -9.10 13.53
N ILE A 12 0.90 -9.87 13.08
CA ILE A 12 1.82 -9.46 12.01
C ILE A 12 1.09 -9.22 10.70
N THR A 13 0.19 -10.13 10.30
CA THR A 13 -0.55 -9.98 9.02
C THR A 13 -1.49 -8.79 9.04
N THR A 14 -2.14 -8.52 10.17
CA THR A 14 -3.02 -7.36 10.32
C THR A 14 -2.21 -6.07 10.27
N ILE A 15 -1.15 -5.95 11.07
CA ILE A 15 -0.33 -4.74 11.07
C ILE A 15 0.33 -4.51 9.71
N GLY A 16 0.90 -5.55 9.10
CA GLY A 16 1.51 -5.47 7.78
C GLY A 16 0.52 -5.02 6.70
N GLY A 17 -0.73 -5.50 6.75
CA GLY A 17 -1.77 -5.11 5.79
C GLY A 17 -2.11 -3.62 5.84
N TYR A 18 -2.16 -3.02 7.03
CA TYR A 18 -2.50 -1.60 7.20
C TYR A 18 -1.29 -0.67 7.03
N LEU A 19 -0.07 -1.11 7.39
CA LEU A 19 1.13 -0.29 7.27
C LEU A 19 1.76 -0.31 5.87
N MET A 20 1.42 -1.27 5.01
CA MET A 20 2.08 -1.40 3.71
C MET A 20 1.81 -0.20 2.77
N PRO A 21 0.57 0.31 2.61
CA PRO A 21 0.35 1.50 1.77
C PRO A 21 1.08 2.76 2.26
N PRO A 22 1.06 3.14 3.56
CA PRO A 22 1.88 4.24 4.06
C PRO A 22 3.38 4.05 3.87
N LEU A 23 3.91 2.84 4.10
CA LEU A 23 5.33 2.56 3.85
C LEU A 23 5.68 2.71 2.37
N MET A 24 4.83 2.25 1.45
CA MET A 24 5.01 2.44 0.01
C MET A 24 4.91 3.92 -0.39
N PHE A 25 4.07 4.69 0.28
CA PHE A 25 3.98 6.13 0.06
C PHE A 25 5.24 6.85 0.54
N LEU A 26 5.75 6.52 1.73
CA LEU A 26 6.99 7.07 2.28
C LEU A 26 8.20 6.75 1.41
N THR A 27 8.34 5.53 0.90
CA THR A 27 9.43 5.20 -0.04
C THR A 27 9.30 6.00 -1.34
N GLY A 28 8.07 6.27 -1.78
CA GLY A 28 7.77 7.21 -2.84
C GLY A 28 8.31 8.61 -2.54
N LEU A 29 7.93 9.22 -1.41
CA LEU A 29 8.39 10.54 -1.00
C LEU A 29 9.92 10.66 -0.87
N VAL A 30 10.57 9.61 -0.36
CA VAL A 30 12.04 9.56 -0.30
C VAL A 30 12.64 9.57 -1.71
N SER A 31 12.03 8.83 -2.65
CA SER A 31 12.54 8.73 -4.02
C SER A 31 12.44 10.04 -4.80
N ILE A 32 11.43 10.89 -4.56
CA ILE A 32 11.38 12.24 -5.16
C ILE A 32 12.41 13.18 -4.52
N HIS A 33 12.63 13.08 -3.21
CA HIS A 33 13.63 13.90 -2.53
C HIS A 33 15.04 13.68 -3.13
N TYR A 34 15.37 12.43 -3.46
CA TYR A 34 16.65 12.08 -4.10
C TYR A 34 16.62 12.08 -5.64
N GLN A 35 15.53 12.52 -6.27
CA GLN A 35 15.39 12.61 -7.74
C GLN A 35 15.53 11.26 -8.49
N TYR A 36 15.11 10.15 -7.87
CA TYR A 36 15.12 8.81 -8.49
C TYR A 36 13.70 8.21 -8.65
N PRO A 37 12.78 8.84 -9.42
CA PRO A 37 11.41 8.34 -9.58
C PRO A 37 11.34 6.99 -10.32
N SER A 38 12.29 6.69 -11.21
CA SER A 38 12.37 5.40 -11.90
C SER A 38 12.65 4.24 -10.93
N ILE A 39 13.52 4.46 -9.94
CA ILE A 39 13.82 3.46 -8.89
C ILE A 39 12.56 3.13 -8.10
N PHE A 40 11.76 4.15 -7.74
CA PHE A 40 10.48 3.93 -7.09
C PHE A 40 9.54 3.05 -7.93
N ILE A 41 9.39 3.34 -9.22
CA ILE A 41 8.54 2.55 -10.13
C ILE A 41 9.03 1.09 -10.21
N THR A 42 10.35 0.87 -10.27
CA THR A 42 10.93 -0.48 -10.27
C THR A 42 10.70 -1.22 -8.95
N ILE A 43 10.89 -0.57 -7.80
CA ILE A 43 10.56 -1.15 -6.48
C ILE A 43 9.07 -1.50 -6.41
N TYR A 44 8.22 -0.60 -6.91
CA TYR A 44 6.78 -0.79 -6.96
C TYR A 44 6.38 -2.01 -7.80
N LEU A 45 7.04 -2.23 -8.94
CA LEU A 45 6.88 -3.44 -9.74
C LEU A 45 7.21 -4.71 -8.94
N PHE A 46 8.36 -4.73 -8.24
CA PHE A 46 8.75 -5.90 -7.44
C PHE A 46 7.76 -6.19 -6.30
N ILE A 47 7.23 -5.15 -5.65
CA ILE A 47 6.18 -5.30 -4.64
C ILE A 47 4.93 -5.96 -5.23
N PHE A 48 4.50 -5.52 -6.41
CA PHE A 48 3.33 -6.08 -7.08
C PHE A 48 3.56 -7.52 -7.57
N ILE A 49 4.77 -7.85 -8.04
CA ILE A 49 5.17 -9.23 -8.36
C ILE A 49 5.09 -10.10 -7.10
N TYR A 50 5.66 -9.65 -5.97
CA TYR A 50 5.56 -10.35 -4.70
C TYR A 50 4.10 -10.59 -4.29
N TYR A 51 3.26 -9.55 -4.37
CA TYR A 51 1.84 -9.66 -4.07
C TYR A 51 1.12 -10.64 -4.99
N PHE A 52 1.45 -10.69 -6.28
CA PHE A 52 0.84 -11.60 -7.25
C PHE A 52 1.02 -13.07 -6.86
N PHE A 53 2.18 -13.43 -6.29
CA PHE A 53 2.44 -14.81 -5.86
C PHE A 53 1.75 -15.19 -4.56
N ILE A 54 1.55 -14.24 -3.64
CA ILE A 54 0.99 -14.52 -2.31
C ILE A 54 -0.53 -14.36 -2.27
N THR A 55 -1.09 -13.43 -3.04
CA THR A 55 -2.52 -13.15 -2.99
C THR A 55 -3.34 -14.21 -3.73
N SER A 56 -4.53 -14.50 -3.20
CA SER A 56 -5.53 -15.31 -3.92
C SER A 56 -6.18 -14.53 -5.07
N ARG A 57 -6.23 -13.20 -4.98
CA ARG A 57 -6.86 -12.32 -5.98
C ARG A 57 -5.83 -11.83 -7.00
N LYS A 58 -5.49 -12.68 -7.97
CA LYS A 58 -4.38 -12.44 -8.92
C LYS A 58 -4.64 -11.36 -9.97
N LEU A 59 -5.90 -11.07 -10.30
CA LEU A 59 -6.24 -10.17 -11.41
C LEU A 59 -5.77 -8.72 -11.18
N SER A 60 -6.02 -8.18 -9.98
CA SER A 60 -5.63 -6.81 -9.63
C SER A 60 -4.11 -6.59 -9.73
N PRO A 61 -3.25 -7.39 -9.08
CA PRO A 61 -1.81 -7.21 -9.21
C PRO A 61 -1.31 -7.51 -10.62
N LEU A 62 -1.91 -8.44 -11.36
CA LEU A 62 -1.55 -8.72 -12.75
C LEU A 62 -1.72 -7.49 -13.66
N ILE A 63 -2.86 -6.80 -13.55
CA ILE A 63 -3.13 -5.58 -14.35
C ILE A 63 -2.06 -4.52 -14.05
N VAL A 64 -1.73 -4.32 -12.77
CA VAL A 64 -0.72 -3.34 -12.36
C VAL A 64 0.67 -3.72 -12.87
N ILE A 65 1.05 -5.00 -12.79
CA ILE A 65 2.33 -5.51 -13.33
C ILE A 65 2.43 -5.24 -14.83
N ILE A 66 1.37 -5.55 -15.59
CA ILE A 66 1.34 -5.32 -17.05
C ILE A 66 1.51 -3.84 -17.36
N LEU A 67 0.79 -2.96 -16.67
CA LEU A 67 0.88 -1.51 -16.86
C LEU A 67 2.29 -0.98 -16.58
N ILE A 68 2.87 -1.33 -15.43
CA ILE A 68 4.21 -0.86 -15.04
C ILE A 68 5.28 -1.44 -15.98
N SER A 69 5.19 -2.72 -16.33
CA SER A 69 6.15 -3.35 -17.25
C SER A 69 6.09 -2.72 -18.65
N SER A 70 4.88 -2.41 -19.12
CA SER A 70 4.67 -1.71 -20.40
C SER A 70 5.27 -0.31 -20.36
N LEU A 71 5.08 0.42 -19.25
CA LEU A 71 5.67 1.73 -19.05
C LEU A 71 7.20 1.67 -19.06
N LEU A 72 7.79 0.73 -18.31
CA LEU A 72 9.24 0.57 -18.28
C LEU A 72 9.78 0.19 -19.66
N TYR A 73 9.08 -0.66 -20.41
CA TYR A 73 9.43 -0.97 -21.79
C TYR A 73 9.47 0.28 -22.68
N LEU A 74 8.47 1.17 -22.56
CA LEU A 74 8.46 2.44 -23.29
C LEU A 74 9.65 3.34 -22.90
N VAL A 75 9.99 3.39 -21.61
CA VAL A 75 11.15 4.14 -21.11
C VAL A 75 12.45 3.64 -21.72
N PHE A 76 12.62 2.32 -21.88
CA PHE A 76 13.83 1.74 -22.48
C PHE A 76 13.90 1.85 -24.01
N LYS A 77 12.75 1.90 -24.69
CA LYS A 77 12.69 1.92 -26.15
C LYS A 77 12.77 3.32 -26.75
N GLN A 78 12.36 4.34 -26.01
CA GLN A 78 12.22 5.69 -26.55
C GLN A 78 13.52 6.49 -26.44
N ASP A 79 13.98 7.07 -27.55
CA ASP A 79 15.19 7.90 -27.54
C ASP A 79 14.94 9.36 -27.11
N HIS A 80 13.67 9.78 -27.08
CA HIS A 80 13.27 11.15 -26.79
C HIS A 80 13.23 11.39 -25.27
N GLN A 81 14.30 11.97 -24.72
CA GLN A 81 14.47 12.19 -23.28
C GLN A 81 13.30 12.95 -22.61
N TRP A 82 12.74 13.96 -23.29
CA TRP A 82 11.59 14.74 -22.78
C TRP A 82 10.36 13.86 -22.56
N PHE A 83 10.06 12.98 -23.52
CA PHE A 83 8.92 12.06 -23.42
C PHE A 83 9.10 11.05 -22.29
N ILE A 84 10.33 10.55 -22.09
CA ILE A 84 10.66 9.66 -20.98
C ILE A 84 10.42 10.38 -19.64
N TYR A 85 10.92 11.60 -19.51
CA TYR A 85 10.76 12.40 -18.30
C TYR A 85 9.28 12.62 -17.95
N ASP A 86 8.46 13.01 -18.94
CA ASP A 86 7.04 13.27 -18.72
C ASP A 86 6.27 12.01 -18.32
N ILE A 87 6.50 10.88 -18.99
CA ILE A 87 5.85 9.60 -18.64
C ILE A 87 6.22 9.15 -17.23
N VAL A 88 7.51 9.20 -16.89
CA VAL A 88 8.00 8.78 -15.57
C VAL A 88 7.41 9.69 -14.49
N THR A 89 7.42 11.01 -14.72
CA THR A 89 6.90 12.00 -13.78
C THR A 89 5.40 11.83 -13.58
N LEU A 90 4.62 11.73 -14.65
CA LEU A 90 3.17 11.54 -14.58
C LEU A 90 2.81 10.27 -13.81
N SER A 91 3.48 9.17 -14.12
CA SER A 91 3.18 7.86 -13.53
C SER A 91 3.59 7.78 -12.07
N TYR A 92 4.72 8.38 -11.74
CA TYR A 92 5.16 8.55 -10.36
C TYR A 92 4.12 9.32 -9.53
N HIS A 93 3.67 10.49 -10.00
CA HIS A 93 2.68 11.30 -9.30
C HIS A 93 1.31 10.61 -9.23
N PHE A 94 0.92 9.88 -10.28
CA PHE A 94 -0.28 9.08 -10.27
C PHE A 94 -0.23 8.00 -9.18
N ILE A 95 0.87 7.25 -9.08
CA ILE A 95 1.05 6.22 -8.04
C ILE A 95 1.00 6.85 -6.64
N LEU A 96 1.70 7.97 -6.42
CA LEU A 96 1.62 8.68 -5.15
C LEU A 96 0.20 9.15 -4.82
N GLY A 97 -0.52 9.70 -5.80
CA GLY A 97 -1.90 10.14 -5.63
C GLY A 97 -2.84 9.00 -5.26
N VAL A 98 -2.69 7.83 -5.89
CA VAL A 98 -3.44 6.61 -5.55
C VAL A 98 -3.11 6.15 -4.13
N LEU A 99 -1.83 6.08 -3.76
CA LEU A 99 -1.41 5.70 -2.41
C LEU A 99 -1.94 6.66 -1.35
N LEU A 100 -1.87 7.96 -1.60
CA LEU A 100 -2.43 8.98 -0.71
C LEU A 100 -3.95 8.82 -0.56
N GLY A 101 -4.66 8.57 -1.66
CA GLY A 101 -6.09 8.29 -1.65
C GLY A 101 -6.44 7.08 -0.78
N GLU A 102 -5.69 5.98 -0.93
CA GLU A 102 -5.84 4.78 -0.11
C GLU A 102 -5.59 5.07 1.38
N ILE A 103 -4.55 5.82 1.72
CA ILE A 103 -4.23 6.20 3.11
C ILE A 103 -5.35 7.05 3.73
N LEU A 104 -5.87 8.04 2.99
CA LEU A 104 -6.95 8.91 3.48
C LEU A 104 -8.25 8.12 3.63
N GLN A 105 -8.59 7.28 2.64
CA GLN A 105 -9.80 6.45 2.68
C GLN A 105 -9.71 5.39 3.79
N SER A 106 -8.56 4.75 3.97
CA SER A 106 -8.33 3.76 5.03
C SER A 106 -8.43 4.41 6.40
N SER A 107 -7.79 5.57 6.60
CA SER A 107 -7.83 6.34 7.84
C SER A 107 -9.25 6.73 8.22
N TRP A 108 -10.03 7.23 7.25
CA TRP A 108 -11.44 7.58 7.46
C TRP A 108 -12.28 6.35 7.83
N THR A 109 -12.07 5.24 7.14
CA THR A 109 -12.77 3.98 7.41
C THR A 109 -12.45 3.45 8.81
N ILE A 110 -11.17 3.43 9.18
CA ILE A 110 -10.69 3.03 10.51
C ILE A 110 -11.29 3.92 11.59
N PHE A 111 -11.29 5.24 11.38
CA PHE A 111 -11.91 6.18 12.31
C PHE A 111 -13.39 5.85 12.53
N ARG A 112 -14.17 5.68 11.46
CA ARG A 112 -15.58 5.28 11.57
C ARG A 112 -15.75 3.95 12.30
N LEU A 113 -15.00 2.92 11.93
CA LEU A 113 -15.08 1.59 12.56
C LEU A 113 -14.70 1.60 14.05
N THR A 114 -13.83 2.52 14.46
CA THR A 114 -13.38 2.65 15.85
C THR A 114 -14.46 3.26 16.73
N PHE A 115 -15.19 4.27 16.23
CA PHE A 115 -16.15 5.04 17.02
C PHE A 115 -17.62 4.68 16.76
N GLN A 116 -17.91 3.85 15.76
CA GLN A 116 -19.27 3.38 15.45
C GLN A 116 -19.85 2.52 16.58
N ARG A 117 -21.15 2.71 16.84
CA ARG A 117 -21.95 1.89 17.77
C ARG A 117 -23.15 1.29 17.02
N PRO A 118 -23.47 -0.01 17.21
CA PRO A 118 -22.76 -1.00 18.01
C PRO A 118 -21.37 -1.30 17.42
N LYS A 119 -20.42 -1.76 18.27
CA LYS A 119 -19.03 -1.97 17.86
C LYS A 119 -18.96 -3.04 16.75
N PRO A 120 -18.57 -2.68 15.51
CA PRO A 120 -18.48 -3.65 14.43
C PRO A 120 -17.28 -4.58 14.65
N SER A 121 -17.35 -5.80 14.11
CA SER A 121 -16.20 -6.69 14.06
C SER A 121 -15.26 -6.26 12.93
N TRP A 122 -14.12 -5.70 13.30
CA TRP A 122 -13.03 -5.36 12.37
C TRP A 122 -11.67 -5.69 13.00
N ASP A 123 -10.60 -5.61 12.22
CA ASP A 123 -9.29 -6.11 12.62
C ASP A 123 -8.76 -5.48 13.92
N GLY A 124 -8.94 -4.18 14.16
CA GLY A 124 -8.57 -3.54 15.43
C GLY A 124 -9.34 -4.10 16.63
N SER A 125 -10.63 -4.43 16.46
CA SER A 125 -11.43 -5.08 17.51
C SER A 125 -11.00 -6.54 17.75
N ALA A 126 -10.49 -7.23 16.72
CA ALA A 126 -9.93 -8.57 16.85
C ALA A 126 -8.59 -8.53 17.60
N LEU A 127 -7.70 -7.59 17.26
CA LEU A 127 -6.45 -7.36 17.98
C LEU A 127 -6.68 -7.01 19.45
N THR A 128 -7.73 -6.24 19.75
CA THR A 128 -8.12 -5.93 21.13
C THR A 128 -8.46 -7.19 21.93
N LYS A 129 -9.17 -8.16 21.32
CA LYS A 129 -9.49 -9.44 21.99
C LYS A 129 -8.24 -10.26 22.28
N VAL A 130 -7.23 -10.20 21.41
CA VAL A 130 -5.99 -10.96 21.53
C VAL A 130 -5.00 -10.32 22.50
N THR A 131 -4.82 -9.00 22.42
CA THR A 131 -3.77 -8.26 23.14
C THR A 131 -4.27 -7.55 24.40
N ARG A 132 -5.60 -7.42 24.56
CA ARG A 132 -6.27 -6.57 25.55
C ARG A 132 -5.95 -5.07 25.43
N VAL A 133 -5.21 -4.66 24.42
CA VAL A 133 -4.93 -3.25 24.11
C VAL A 133 -6.19 -2.63 23.50
N PRO A 134 -6.66 -1.46 23.97
CA PRO A 134 -7.83 -0.80 23.42
C PRO A 134 -7.75 -0.55 21.92
N THR A 135 -8.88 -0.76 21.22
CA THR A 135 -8.98 -0.59 19.75
C THR A 135 -8.48 0.76 19.26
N PHE A 136 -8.71 1.84 20.03
CA PHE A 136 -8.29 3.18 19.64
C PHE A 136 -6.77 3.33 19.51
N ILE A 137 -5.97 2.55 20.26
CA ILE A 137 -4.51 2.61 20.18
C ILE A 137 -4.04 2.08 18.82
N PHE A 138 -4.63 0.97 18.35
CA PHE A 138 -4.34 0.45 17.02
C PHE A 138 -4.77 1.43 15.92
N SER A 139 -5.94 2.05 16.07
CA SER A 139 -6.41 3.08 15.14
C SER A 139 -5.47 4.29 15.10
N LEU A 140 -4.93 4.70 16.24
CA LEU A 140 -4.00 5.83 16.34
C LEU A 140 -2.67 5.50 15.66
N VAL A 141 -2.14 4.28 15.88
CA VAL A 141 -0.96 3.80 15.16
C VAL A 141 -1.18 3.85 13.64
N TRP A 142 -2.33 3.39 13.15
CA TRP A 142 -2.60 3.33 11.71
C TRP A 142 -2.97 4.67 11.06
N ILE A 143 -3.44 5.65 11.82
CA ILE A 143 -3.78 6.97 11.28
C ILE A 143 -2.56 7.88 11.29
N LEU A 144 -1.65 7.72 12.26
CA LEU A 144 -0.45 8.54 12.38
C LEU A 144 0.75 8.03 11.57
N PHE A 145 0.79 6.73 11.24
CA PHE A 145 1.80 6.10 10.40
C PHE A 145 1.24 5.70 9.04
#